data_AF-A0A8X6L3V4-F1
#
_entry.id   AF-A0A8X6L3V4-F1
#
_cell.length_a   1.000
_cell.length_b   1.000
_cell.length_c   1.000
_cell.angle_alpha   90.00
_cell.angle_beta   90.00
_cell.angle_gamma   90.00
#
_symmetry.space_group_name_H-M   'P 1'
#
loop_
_entity.id
_entity.type
_entity.pdbx_description
1 polymer ?
#
loop_
_entity_poly.entity_id
_entity_poly.type
_entity_poly.pdbx_seq_one_letter_code
_entity_poly.pdbx_strand_id
1 'polypeptide(L)' 'MNPKIKLWRESTVLTGLGQGQVKTLGSFRHVAEIDGHVCRLDFQVVPSAALKFEAIIGSAFLAHAPVLFMKKR' A
#
# COMPACT_ATOMS: atom_id res chain seq x y z
N MET A 1 22.20 8.22 -0.38
CA MET A 1 22.05 7.00 0.45
C MET A 1 20.58 6.60 0.39
N ASN A 2 20.20 5.55 -0.33
CA ASN A 2 18.81 5.08 -0.30
C ASN A 2 18.55 4.44 1.08
N PRO A 3 17.58 4.91 1.87
CA PRO A 3 17.28 4.29 3.15
C PRO A 3 16.88 2.83 2.91
N LYS A 4 17.61 1.89 3.51
CA LYS A 4 17.24 0.46 3.46
C LYS A 4 15.90 0.31 4.17
N ILE A 5 14.83 0.12 3.41
CA ILE A 5 13.50 -0.20 3.94
C ILE A 5 13.62 -1.56 4.62
N LYS A 6 13.43 -1.59 5.94
CA LYS A 6 13.39 -2.84 6.72
C LYS A 6 12.07 -3.53 6.42
N LEU A 7 12.14 -4.63 5.67
CA LEU A 7 11.00 -5.49 5.39
C LEU A 7 10.75 -6.43 6.58
N TRP A 8 9.50 -6.49 7.01
CA TRP A 8 8.99 -7.50 7.92
C TRP A 8 8.55 -8.70 7.08
N ARG A 9 9.01 -9.90 7.44
CA ARG A 9 8.80 -11.12 6.63
C ARG A 9 7.44 -11.79 6.85
N GLU A 10 6.50 -11.09 7.47
CA GLU A 10 5.14 -11.60 7.65
C GLU A 10 4.42 -11.58 6.30
N SER A 11 4.25 -12.77 5.71
CA SER A 11 3.54 -12.94 4.44
C SER A 11 2.04 -13.09 4.67
N THR A 12 1.24 -12.42 3.87
CA THR A 12 -0.22 -12.51 3.83
C THR A 12 -0.66 -12.96 2.43
N VAL A 13 -1.84 -13.58 2.31
CA VAL A 13 -2.45 -13.84 1.00
C VAL A 13 -3.49 -12.77 0.71
N LEU A 14 -3.29 -12.05 -0.39
CA LEU A 14 -4.27 -11.10 -0.93
C LEU A 14 -5.11 -11.80 -1.99
N THR A 15 -6.42 -11.56 -1.96
CA THR A 15 -7.35 -12.09 -2.96
C THR A 15 -7.91 -10.93 -3.77
N GLY A 16 -7.76 -11.00 -5.09
CA GLY A 16 -8.23 -10.01 -6.05
C GLY A 16 -9.48 -10.45 -6.81
N LEU A 17 -9.76 -9.71 -7.89
CA LEU A 17 -10.85 -10.03 -8.81
C LEU A 17 -10.67 -11.43 -9.42
N GLY A 18 -11.78 -12.12 -9.67
CA GLY A 18 -11.76 -13.47 -10.23
C GLY A 18 -11.13 -14.54 -9.32
N GLN A 19 -11.08 -14.30 -8.00
CA GLN A 19 -10.45 -15.18 -7.01
C GLN A 19 -8.93 -15.37 -7.20
N GLY A 20 -8.27 -14.46 -7.93
CA GLY A 20 -6.82 -14.48 -8.06
C GLY A 20 -6.14 -14.26 -6.71
N GLN A 21 -5.25 -15.16 -6.31
CA GLN A 21 -4.52 -15.06 -5.04
C GLN A 21 -3.06 -14.70 -5.27
N VAL A 22 -2.54 -13.81 -4.41
CA VAL A 22 -1.14 -13.40 -4.42
C VAL A 22 -0.61 -13.48 -2.99
N LYS A 23 0.45 -14.27 -2.79
CA LYS A 23 1.19 -14.30 -1.53
C LYS A 23 2.18 -13.14 -1.49
N THR A 24 2.12 -12.32 -0.44
CA THR A 24 3.03 -11.19 -0.25
C THR A 24 4.42 -11.68 0.14
N LEU A 25 5.44 -10.91 -0.24
CA LEU A 25 6.85 -11.12 0.13
C LEU A 25 7.16 -10.62 1.54
N GLY A 26 6.26 -9.80 2.09
CA GLY A 26 6.38 -9.18 3.40
C GLY A 26 5.66 -7.84 3.44
N SER A 27 5.92 -7.08 4.49
CA SER A 27 5.36 -5.75 4.69
C SER A 27 6.42 -4.74 5.12
N PHE A 28 6.14 -3.47 4.93
CA PHE A 28 6.93 -2.39 5.53
C PHE A 28 6.04 -1.21 5.89
N ARG A 29 6.52 -0.42 6.84
CA ARG A 29 5.91 0.85 7.20
C ARG A 29 6.66 1.99 6.55
N HIS A 30 5.91 2.95 6.02
CA HIS A 30 6.43 4.20 5.49
C HIS A 30 5.72 5.36 6.17
N VAL A 31 6.47 6.43 6.45
CA VAL A 31 5.91 7.68 6.97
C VAL A 31 6.04 8.70 5.85
N ALA A 32 4.92 9.28 5.46
CA ALA A 32 4.85 10.28 4.40
C ALA A 32 4.05 11.49 4.89
N GLU A 33 4.35 12.65 4.34
CA GLU A 33 3.54 13.84 4.51
C GLU A 33 2.64 14.00 3.28
N ILE A 34 1.33 14.11 3.48
CA ILE A 34 0.31 14.23 2.44
C ILE A 34 -0.58 15.41 2.82
N ASP A 35 -0.64 16.43 1.97
CA ASP A 35 -1.41 17.67 2.21
C ASP A 35 -1.12 18.32 3.58
N GLY A 36 0.14 18.27 4.03
CA GLY A 36 0.56 18.79 5.33
C GLY A 36 0.24 17.89 6.53
N HIS A 37 -0.30 16.68 6.30
CA HIS A 37 -0.58 15.69 7.33
C HIS A 37 0.44 14.56 7.29
N VAL A 38 1.05 14.26 8.44
CA VAL A 38 1.95 13.11 8.59
C VAL A 38 1.12 11.83 8.71
N CYS A 39 1.20 11.00 7.69
CA CYS A 39 0.52 9.71 7.62
C CYS A 39 1.51 8.56 7.83
N ARG A 40 1.10 7.55 8.61
CA ARG A 40 1.83 6.28 8.74
C ARG A 40 1.13 5.24 7.89
N LEU A 41 1.83 4.72 6.90
CA LEU A 41 1.29 3.82 5.88
C LEU A 41 1.95 2.46 6.01
N ASP A 42 1.14 1.42 6.13
CA ASP A 42 1.60 0.03 6.12
C ASP A 42 1.38 -0.56 4.72
N PHE A 43 2.47 -0.98 4.08
CA PHE A 43 2.47 -1.55 2.73
C PHE A 43 2.70 -3.05 2.78
N GLN A 44 2.00 -3.77 1.90
CA GLN A 44 2.27 -5.17 1.59
C GLN A 44 3.06 -5.25 0.28
N VAL A 45 4.21 -5.93 0.30
CA VAL A 45 5.03 -6.11 -0.90
C VAL A 45 4.57 -7.35 -1.62
N VAL A 46 4.21 -7.21 -2.89
CA VAL A 46 3.82 -8.32 -3.75
C VAL A 46 4.88 -8.56 -4.83
N PRO A 47 4.97 -9.78 -5.39
CA PRO A 47 5.83 -10.04 -6.54
C PRO A 47 5.49 -9.08 -7.69
N SER A 48 6.51 -8.52 -8.35
CA SER A 48 6.32 -7.52 -9.41
C SER A 48 5.45 -8.01 -10.57
N ALA A 49 5.55 -9.30 -10.92
CA ALA A 49 4.71 -9.92 -11.95
C ALA A 49 3.21 -9.94 -11.60
N ALA A 50 2.84 -9.73 -10.33
CA ALA A 50 1.45 -9.75 -9.86
C ALA A 50 0.74 -8.39 -9.98
N LEU A 51 1.47 -7.29 -10.21
CA LEU A 51 0.90 -5.95 -10.36
C LEU A 51 1.34 -5.27 -11.65
N LYS A 52 0.39 -4.61 -12.31
CA LYS A 52 0.66 -3.75 -13.46
C LYS A 52 1.14 -2.35 -13.08
N PHE A 53 1.03 -1.99 -11.80
CA PHE A 53 1.33 -0.66 -11.27
C PHE A 53 2.43 -0.77 -10.21
N GLU A 54 3.17 0.33 -10.00
CA GLU A 54 4.20 0.39 -8.96
C GLU A 54 3.62 0.24 -7.54
N ALA A 55 2.43 0.80 -7.30
CA ALA A 55 1.73 0.69 -6.03
C ALA A 55 0.20 0.79 -6.22
N ILE A 56 -0.54 0.15 -5.30
CA ILE A 56 -1.98 0.32 -5.16
C ILE A 56 -2.25 0.88 -3.77
N ILE A 57 -2.94 2.02 -3.72
CA ILE A 57 -3.33 2.66 -2.47
C ILE A 57 -4.76 2.23 -2.14
N GLY A 58 -4.88 1.36 -1.13
CA GLY A 58 -6.16 0.84 -0.66
C GLY A 58 -6.91 1.82 0.25
N SER A 59 -8.15 1.50 0.59
CA SER A 59 -8.99 2.34 1.45
C SER A 59 -8.44 2.55 2.87
N ALA A 60 -7.59 1.66 3.37
CA ALA A 60 -6.89 1.84 4.64
C ALA A 60 -6.04 3.13 4.69
N PHE A 61 -5.58 3.60 3.54
CA PHE A 61 -4.92 4.90 3.39
C PHE A 61 -5.90 6.06 3.63
N LEU A 62 -7.13 5.95 3.13
CA LEU A 62 -8.16 6.99 3.26
C LEU A 62 -8.56 7.23 4.72
N ALA A 63 -8.36 6.26 5.60
CA ALA A 63 -8.55 6.45 7.05
C ALA A 63 -7.51 7.38 7.68
N HIS A 64 -6.35 7.57 7.03
CA HIS A 64 -5.21 8.32 7.57
C HIS A 64 -4.87 9.57 6.77
N ALA A 65 -5.36 9.68 5.53
CA ALA A 65 -5.10 10.80 4.63
C ALA A 65 -6.39 11.59 4.38
N PRO A 66 -6.33 12.93 4.29
CA PRO A 66 -7.48 13.80 4.04
C PRO A 66 -7.94 13.74 2.58
N VAL A 67 -8.37 12.56 2.11
CA VAL A 67 -8.83 12.38 0.73
C VAL A 67 -10.31 12.72 0.62
N LEU A 68 -10.60 13.88 0.03
CA LEU A 68 -11.97 14.29 -0.29
C LEU A 68 -12.35 13.75 -1.68
N PHE A 69 -13.31 12.84 -1.73
CA PHE A 69 -13.94 12.45 -3.00
C PHE A 69 -14.81 13.60 -3.50
N MET A 70 -14.25 14.45 -4.36
CA MET A 70 -15.03 15.48 -5.03
C MET A 70 -15.99 14.81 -6.01
N LYS A 71 -17.29 14.86 -5.69
CA LYS A 71 -18.33 14.50 -6.66
C LYS A 71 -18.38 15.59 -7.72
N LYS A 72 -17.82 15.34 -8.91
CA LYS A 72 -18.17 16.14 -10.09
C LYS A 72 -19.66 15.90 -10.36
N ARG A 73 -20.45 16.98 -10.26
CA ARG A 73 -21.83 17.00 -10.79
C ARG A 73 -21.78 17.11 -12.30
#